data_AF-A0A8H3QUX3-F1
#
_entry.id   AF-A0A8H3QUX3-F1
#
_cell.length_a   1.000
_cell.length_b   1.000
_cell.length_c   1.000
_cell.angle_alpha   90.00
_cell.angle_beta   90.00
_cell.angle_gamma   90.00
#
_symmetry.space_group_name_H-M   'P 1'
#
loop_
_entity.id
_entity.type
_entity.pdbx_description
1 polymer ?
#
loop_
_entity_poly.entity_id
_entity_poly.type
_entity_poly.pdbx_seq_one_letter_code
_entity_poly.pdbx_strand_id
1 'polypeptide(L)'
;MERPTTPPSTSRLESDEKEEIPAPTQGDGTVSEYFELIKMFAIARNEDLDDVDIKVAFILGLKLDYAKRAKEFGFKKPLKEIVEHLVG
;
A
#
# COMPACT_ATOMS: atom_id res chain seq x y z
N MET A 1 -13.25 -46.79 -36.60
CA MET A 1 -12.92 -47.12 -35.20
C MET A 1 -12.13 -45.95 -34.66
N GLU A 2 -12.80 -45.08 -33.93
CA GLU A 2 -12.32 -43.75 -33.57
C GLU A 2 -11.46 -43.83 -32.30
N ARG A 3 -10.32 -43.15 -32.27
CA ARG A 3 -9.48 -43.05 -31.06
C ARG A 3 -10.10 -42.03 -30.12
N PRO A 4 -10.25 -42.30 -28.81
CA PRO A 4 -10.74 -41.28 -27.88
C PRO A 4 -9.66 -40.22 -27.68
N THR A 5 -9.94 -38.99 -28.09
CA THR A 5 -9.13 -37.82 -27.76
C THR A 5 -9.49 -37.40 -26.34
N THR A 6 -8.68 -37.77 -25.36
CA THR A 6 -8.76 -37.17 -24.02
C THR A 6 -8.37 -35.69 -24.15
N PRO A 7 -9.21 -34.72 -23.79
CA PRO A 7 -8.74 -33.35 -23.66
C PRO A 7 -7.73 -33.32 -22.51
N PRO A 8 -6.64 -32.55 -22.58
CA PRO A 8 -5.92 -32.23 -21.37
C PRO A 8 -6.90 -31.45 -20.49
N SER A 9 -7.28 -32.03 -19.35
CA SER A 9 -7.77 -31.24 -18.22
C SER A 9 -6.64 -30.26 -17.90
N THR A 10 -6.69 -29.07 -18.48
CA THR A 10 -5.93 -27.94 -17.98
C THR A 10 -6.46 -27.70 -16.59
N SER A 11 -5.69 -28.16 -15.61
CA SER A 11 -5.92 -27.95 -14.19
C SER A 11 -6.38 -26.53 -13.97
N ARG A 12 -7.60 -26.45 -13.47
CA ARG A 12 -8.24 -25.30 -12.85
C ARG A 12 -7.21 -24.62 -11.94
N LEU A 13 -6.62 -23.51 -12.40
CA LEU A 13 -5.78 -22.66 -11.56
C LEU A 13 -6.73 -21.78 -10.73
N GLU A 14 -7.33 -22.40 -9.71
CA GLU A 14 -7.91 -21.64 -8.61
C GLU A 14 -6.75 -21.11 -7.79
N SER A 15 -6.34 -19.91 -8.10
CA SER A 15 -5.62 -19.07 -7.14
C SER A 15 -6.26 -17.69 -7.28
N ASP A 16 -7.45 -17.53 -6.70
CA ASP A 16 -8.02 -16.22 -6.36
C ASP A 16 -7.27 -15.63 -5.15
N GLU A 17 -5.96 -15.86 -5.08
CA GLU A 17 -5.07 -15.14 -4.20
C GLU A 17 -4.88 -13.80 -4.90
N LYS A 18 -5.77 -12.83 -4.62
CA LYS A 18 -5.48 -11.44 -4.94
C LYS A 18 -4.10 -11.15 -4.35
N GLU A 19 -3.07 -11.03 -5.18
CA GLU A 19 -1.74 -10.65 -4.73
C GLU A 19 -1.89 -9.34 -3.94
N GLU A 20 -1.77 -9.43 -2.62
CA GLU A 20 -1.84 -8.27 -1.76
C GLU A 20 -0.59 -7.44 -2.03
N ILE A 21 -0.79 -6.27 -2.63
CA ILE A 21 0.30 -5.35 -2.91
C ILE A 21 0.91 -4.96 -1.57
N PRO A 22 2.20 -5.27 -1.30
CA PRO A 22 2.80 -4.95 -0.02
C PRO A 22 2.95 -3.43 0.12
N ALA A 23 2.64 -2.92 1.31
CA ALA A 23 2.82 -1.51 1.62
C ALA A 23 4.31 -1.13 1.57
N PRO A 24 4.68 0.01 0.97
CA PRO A 24 6.05 0.49 0.99
C PRO A 24 6.47 0.94 2.40
N THR A 25 7.78 1.02 2.63
CA THR A 25 8.36 1.60 3.86
C THR A 25 9.27 2.76 3.50
N GLN A 26 9.47 3.72 4.41
CA GLN A 26 10.31 4.89 4.18
C GLN A 26 11.77 4.54 3.86
N GLY A 27 12.30 3.46 4.45
CA GLY A 27 13.70 3.07 4.27
C GLY A 27 14.66 4.20 4.66
N ASP A 28 15.67 4.48 3.84
CA ASP A 28 16.62 5.58 4.06
C ASP A 28 16.18 6.92 3.46
N GLY A 29 15.07 6.94 2.72
CA GLY A 29 14.56 8.12 2.03
C GLY A 29 13.96 9.18 2.95
N THR A 30 13.72 10.35 2.36
CA THR A 30 13.00 11.46 2.98
C THR A 30 11.50 11.14 3.12
N VAL A 31 10.79 11.88 3.98
CA VAL A 31 9.33 11.75 4.11
C VAL A 31 8.62 12.11 2.80
N SER A 32 9.12 13.09 2.06
CA SER A 32 8.56 13.51 0.77
C SER A 32 8.69 12.42 -0.30
N GLU A 33 9.87 11.80 -0.43
CA GLU A 33 10.08 10.68 -1.35
C GLU A 33 9.18 9.49 -0.98
N TYR A 34 9.10 9.18 0.31
CA TYR A 34 8.23 8.11 0.80
C TYR A 34 6.73 8.43 0.55
N PHE A 35 6.32 9.69 0.67
CA PHE A 35 4.96 10.09 0.38
C PHE A 35 4.60 9.87 -1.10
N GLU A 36 5.53 10.12 -2.03
CA GLU A 36 5.30 9.78 -3.45
C GLU A 36 5.11 8.26 -3.65
N LEU A 37 5.85 7.41 -2.93
CA LEU A 37 5.64 5.95 -2.95
C LEU A 37 4.24 5.58 -2.45
N ILE A 38 3.76 6.27 -1.42
CA ILE A 38 2.42 6.04 -0.85
C ILE A 38 1.31 6.48 -1.81
N LYS A 39 1.51 7.55 -2.59
CA LYS A 39 0.58 7.90 -3.67
C LYS A 39 0.48 6.80 -4.72
N MET A 40 1.62 6.24 -5.14
CA MET A 40 1.62 5.15 -6.10
C MET A 40 0.95 3.90 -5.53
N PHE A 41 1.17 3.61 -4.24
CA PHE A 41 0.50 2.52 -3.53
C PHE A 41 -1.02 2.69 -3.48
N ALA A 42 -1.52 3.87 -3.15
CA ALA A 42 -2.96 4.17 -3.15
C ALA A 42 -3.59 4.01 -4.54
N ILE A 43 -2.92 4.49 -5.59
CA ILE A 43 -3.37 4.30 -6.99
C ILE A 43 -3.42 2.80 -7.34
N ALA A 44 -2.39 2.03 -6.97
CA ALA A 44 -2.34 0.61 -7.25
C ALA A 44 -3.45 -0.18 -6.54
N ARG A 45 -3.90 0.30 -5.38
CA ARG A 45 -5.04 -0.25 -4.63
C ARG A 45 -6.40 0.31 -5.03
N ASN A 46 -6.42 1.34 -5.89
CA ASN A 46 -7.62 2.11 -6.22
C ASN A 46 -8.31 2.66 -4.95
N GLU A 47 -7.50 3.18 -4.03
CA GLU A 47 -7.91 3.78 -2.76
C GLU A 47 -7.52 5.28 -2.73
N ASP A 48 -8.21 6.06 -1.90
CA ASP A 48 -7.89 7.47 -1.68
C ASP A 48 -6.73 7.63 -0.68
N LEU A 49 -6.01 8.76 -0.74
CA LEU A 49 -4.94 9.05 0.21
C LEU A 49 -5.42 9.14 1.66
N ASP A 50 -6.67 9.55 1.87
CA ASP A 50 -7.28 9.65 3.19
C ASP A 50 -8.04 8.38 3.59
N ASP A 51 -7.95 7.32 2.79
CA ASP A 51 -8.39 5.99 3.20
C ASP A 51 -7.65 5.54 4.46
N VAL A 52 -8.36 4.81 5.33
CA VAL A 52 -7.82 4.37 6.62
C VAL A 52 -6.61 3.46 6.42
N ASP A 53 -6.66 2.54 5.47
CA ASP A 53 -5.59 1.57 5.22
C ASP A 53 -4.36 2.26 4.64
N ILE A 54 -4.55 3.24 3.74
CA ILE A 54 -3.45 4.05 3.21
C ILE A 54 -2.77 4.89 4.30
N LYS A 55 -3.54 5.52 5.18
CA LYS A 55 -2.98 6.29 6.30
C LYS A 55 -2.26 5.41 7.32
N VAL A 56 -2.81 4.22 7.61
CA VAL A 56 -2.16 3.24 8.49
C VAL A 56 -0.85 2.78 7.88
N ALA A 57 -0.85 2.42 6.59
CA ALA A 57 0.35 2.02 5.86
C ALA A 57 1.42 3.13 5.90
N PHE A 58 1.03 4.38 5.63
CA PHE A 58 1.94 5.52 5.72
C PHE A 58 2.60 5.60 7.10
N ILE A 59 1.81 5.65 8.18
CA ILE A 59 2.32 5.83 9.54
C ILE A 59 3.19 4.66 9.99
N LEU A 60 2.81 3.42 9.65
CA LEU A 60 3.57 2.23 10.02
C LEU A 60 4.89 2.11 9.25
N GLY A 61 4.94 2.56 8.00
CA GLY A 61 6.15 2.53 7.20
C GLY A 61 7.10 3.72 7.43
N LEU A 62 6.71 4.74 8.20
CA LEU A 62 7.59 5.85 8.61
C LEU A 62 8.71 5.38 9.56
N LYS A 63 9.86 6.08 9.54
CA LYS A 63 10.85 5.97 10.60
C LYS A 63 10.23 6.37 11.94
N LEU A 64 10.74 5.75 13.02
CA LEU A 64 10.17 5.83 14.36
C LEU A 64 9.88 7.27 14.83
N ASP A 65 10.78 8.22 14.58
CA ASP A 65 10.63 9.61 15.03
C ASP A 65 9.55 10.37 14.24
N TYR A 66 9.38 10.09 12.95
CA TYR A 66 8.29 10.66 12.15
C TYR A 66 6.97 10.00 12.49
N ALA A 67 6.95 8.68 12.71
CA ALA A 67 5.76 7.95 13.11
C ALA A 67 5.19 8.46 14.45
N LYS A 68 6.06 8.78 15.42
CA LYS A 68 5.65 9.40 16.70
C LYS A 68 5.01 10.77 16.47
N ARG A 69 5.67 11.66 15.73
CA ARG A 69 5.14 13.00 15.39
C ARG A 69 3.81 12.93 14.64
N ALA A 70 3.67 12.01 13.68
CA ALA A 70 2.42 11.81 12.94
C ALA A 70 1.27 11.38 13.87
N LYS A 71 1.55 10.48 14.83
CA LYS A 71 0.56 10.06 15.83
C LYS A 71 0.16 11.20 16.77
N GLU A 72 1.11 12.03 17.19
CA GLU A 72 0.86 13.20 18.04
C GLU A 72 0.06 14.29 17.32
N PHE A 73 0.32 14.52 16.04
CA PHE A 73 -0.43 15.49 15.21
C PHE A 73 -1.89 15.07 14.99
N GLY A 74 -2.12 13.76 14.84
CA GLY A 74 -3.44 13.14 14.91
C GLY A 74 -3.90 12.49 13.61
N PHE A 75 -4.29 11.21 13.72
CA PHE A 75 -4.72 10.35 12.60
C PHE A 75 -5.99 10.84 11.86
N LYS A 76 -6.79 11.70 12.49
CA LYS A 76 -8.02 12.25 11.88
C LYS A 76 -7.72 13.31 10.82
N LYS A 77 -6.48 13.81 10.76
CA LYS A 77 -6.06 14.81 9.79
C LYS A 77 -5.91 14.18 8.40
N PRO A 78 -6.14 14.95 7.32
CA PRO A 78 -5.80 14.52 5.98
C PRO A 78 -4.33 14.13 5.88
N LEU A 79 -4.01 13.08 5.13
CA LEU A 79 -2.66 12.55 4.98
C LEU A 79 -1.69 13.64 4.49
N LYS A 80 -2.16 14.52 3.61
CA LYS A 80 -1.38 15.66 3.12
C LYS A 80 -1.02 16.65 4.24
N GLU A 81 -1.95 16.98 5.15
CA GLU A 81 -1.66 17.84 6.31
C GLU A 81 -0.63 17.19 7.24
N ILE A 82 -0.70 15.86 7.42
CA ILE A 82 0.28 15.12 8.20
C ILE A 82 1.67 15.23 7.57
N VAL A 83 1.78 15.05 6.26
CA VAL A 83 3.06 15.16 5.53
C VAL A 83 3.65 16.57 5.63
N GLU A 84 2.83 17.61 5.42
CA GLU A 84 3.25 19.01 5.58
C GLU A 84 3.80 19.26 6.99
N HIS A 85 3.14 18.74 8.03
CA HIS A 85 3.62 18.86 9.41
C HIS A 85 4.96 18.13 9.67
N LEU A 86 5.21 17.00 8.99
CA LEU A 86 6.44 16.22 9.19
C LEU A 86 7.65 16.79 8.44
N VAL A 87 7.43 17.42 7.29
CA VAL A 87 8.48 18.00 6.44
C VAL A 87 8.87 19.41 6.91
N GLY A 88 7.90 20.19 7.41
CA GLY A 88 8.10 21.57 7.85
C GLY A 88 7.95 22.59 6.74
#